data_AF-A0A5P9JCV6-F1
#
_entry.id   AF-A0A5P9JCV6-F1
#
_cell.length_a   1.000
_cell.length_b   1.000
_cell.length_c   1.000
_cell.angle_alpha   90.00
_cell.angle_beta   90.00
_cell.angle_gamma   90.00
#
_symmetry.space_group_name_H-M   'P 1'
#
loop_
_entity.id
_entity.type
_entity.pdbx_description
1 polymer ?
#
loop_
_entity_poly.entity_id
_entity_poly.type
_entity_poly.pdbx_seq_one_letter_code
_entity_poly.pdbx_strand_id
1 'polypeptide(L)'
;MAWAPDAILGQIEARGIGILRVPTAPPTSVGLIVDLDMSEPERLPPMRTDSVDGINLPLVHARNHPAPANAVLVLLTGERLA
;
A
#
# COMPACT_ATOMS: atom_id res chain seq x y z
N MET A 1 0.15 5.94 14.10
CA MET A 1 -1.16 5.80 13.40
C MET A 1 -1.20 6.81 12.28
N ALA A 2 -1.81 6.48 11.15
CA ALA A 2 -1.96 7.36 10.00
C ALA A 2 -3.44 7.68 9.74
N TRP A 3 -3.68 8.88 9.19
CA TRP A 3 -5.00 9.41 8.87
C TRP A 3 -4.90 10.49 7.78
N ALA A 4 -5.96 10.66 6.98
CA ALA A 4 -6.03 11.71 5.98
C ALA A 4 -6.41 13.06 6.62
N PRO A 5 -5.83 14.20 6.19
CA PRO A 5 -6.22 15.50 6.72
C PRO A 5 -7.67 15.85 6.36
N ASP A 6 -8.31 16.68 7.18
CA ASP A 6 -9.75 17.00 7.10
C ASP A 6 -10.21 17.47 5.73
N ALA A 7 -9.39 18.25 5.03
CA ALA A 7 -9.72 18.83 3.73
C ALA A 7 -9.99 17.78 2.64
N ILE A 8 -9.44 16.56 2.76
CA ILE A 8 -9.58 15.48 1.75
C ILE A 8 -10.16 14.19 2.35
N LEU A 9 -10.62 14.22 3.60
CA LEU A 9 -11.12 13.04 4.27
C LEU A 9 -12.34 12.45 3.54
N GLY A 10 -12.24 11.16 3.19
CA GLY A 10 -13.29 10.43 2.49
C GLY A 10 -13.43 10.79 1.01
N GLN A 11 -12.43 11.44 0.42
CA GLN A 11 -12.40 11.79 -1.00
C GLN A 11 -11.32 11.00 -1.75
N ILE A 12 -11.64 10.53 -2.96
CA ILE A 12 -10.70 9.88 -3.89
C ILE A 12 -10.86 10.51 -5.27
N GLU A 13 -9.77 10.97 -5.89
CA GLU A 13 -9.77 11.35 -7.30
C GLU A 13 -9.55 10.10 -8.17
N ALA A 14 -10.54 9.74 -8.98
CA ALA A 14 -10.43 8.70 -9.99
C ALA A 14 -10.39 9.35 -11.37
N ARG A 15 -9.22 9.37 -12.00
CA ARG A 15 -9.04 9.99 -13.33
C ARG A 15 -10.00 9.38 -14.35
N GLY A 16 -10.63 10.25 -15.15
CA GLY A 16 -11.66 9.86 -16.12
C GLY A 16 -13.06 9.64 -15.52
N ILE A 17 -13.20 9.70 -14.19
CA ILE A 17 -14.48 9.55 -13.47
C ILE A 17 -14.81 10.82 -12.68
N GLY A 18 -13.87 11.34 -11.89
CA GLY A 18 -14.04 12.53 -11.04
C GLY A 18 -13.64 12.30 -9.58
N ILE A 19 -14.07 13.20 -8.70
CA ILE A 19 -13.88 13.06 -7.25
C ILE A 19 -15.02 12.24 -6.66
N LEU A 20 -14.69 11.12 -6.03
CA LEU A 20 -15.61 10.17 -5.41
C LEU A 20 -15.60 10.35 -3.90
N ARG A 21 -16.76 10.14 -3.27
CA ARG A 21 -16.90 10.06 -1.82
C ARG A 21 -17.00 8.61 -1.37
N VAL A 22 -16.21 8.23 -0.38
CA VAL A 22 -16.18 6.85 0.16
C VAL A 22 -16.26 6.86 1.69
N PRO A 23 -16.77 5.77 2.32
CA PRO A 23 -16.67 5.59 3.76
C PRO A 23 -15.21 5.62 4.22
N THR A 24 -14.95 6.23 5.37
CA THR A 24 -13.62 6.32 5.97
C THR A 24 -13.39 5.18 6.96
N ALA A 25 -12.19 4.60 6.97
CA ALA A 25 -11.69 3.80 8.10
C ALA A 25 -11.56 4.69 9.36
N PRO A 26 -11.21 4.19 10.55
CA PRO A 26 -10.67 4.97 11.69
C PRO A 26 -9.13 5.16 11.57
N PRO A 27 -8.48 5.99 12.40
CA PRO A 27 -7.01 6.07 12.42
C PRO A 27 -6.40 4.68 12.46
N THR A 28 -5.48 4.38 11.54
CA THR A 28 -5.02 3.00 11.29
C THR A 28 -3.49 2.91 11.35
N SER A 29 -2.97 1.76 11.80
CA SER A 29 -1.51 1.49 11.79
C SER A 29 -1.03 1.22 10.36
N VAL A 30 0.12 1.79 9.99
CA VAL A 30 0.79 1.43 8.73
C VAL A 30 1.49 0.09 8.92
N GLY A 31 1.19 -0.89 8.08
CA GLY A 31 1.74 -2.25 8.19
C GLY A 31 2.63 -2.70 7.03
N LEU A 32 2.64 -1.96 5.92
CA LEU A 32 3.33 -2.33 4.68
C LEU A 32 3.63 -1.09 3.85
N ILE A 33 4.81 -1.05 3.24
CA ILE A 33 5.17 -0.11 2.18
C ILE A 33 5.11 -0.84 0.84
N VAL A 34 4.41 -0.25 -0.12
CA VAL A 34 4.34 -0.75 -1.50
C VAL A 34 4.89 0.34 -2.43
N ASP A 35 6.06 0.08 -2.99
CA ASP A 35 6.72 0.98 -3.93
C ASP A 35 6.26 0.67 -5.36
N LEU A 36 5.58 1.63 -6.00
CA LEU A 36 5.07 1.49 -7.37
C LEU A 36 6.04 2.00 -8.45
N ASP A 37 7.18 2.57 -8.06
CA ASP A 37 8.22 3.09 -8.95
C ASP A 37 9.35 2.08 -9.20
N MET A 38 9.56 1.16 -8.24
CA MET A 38 10.56 0.09 -8.31
C MET A 38 9.99 -1.21 -8.85
N SER A 39 10.66 -1.79 -9.85
CA SER A 39 10.35 -3.13 -10.36
C SER A 39 11.00 -4.20 -9.50
N GLU A 40 10.32 -5.33 -9.31
CA GLU A 40 10.88 -6.51 -8.67
C GLU A 40 11.47 -7.48 -9.71
N PRO A 41 12.80 -7.64 -9.78
CA PRO A 41 13.43 -8.50 -10.76
C PRO A 41 13.41 -9.99 -10.38
N GLU A 42 13.24 -10.32 -9.10
CA GLU A 42 13.34 -11.70 -8.62
C GLU A 42 11.99 -12.41 -8.72
N ARG A 43 12.00 -13.65 -9.23
CA ARG A 43 10.78 -14.49 -9.26
C ARG A 43 10.24 -14.76 -7.86
N LEU A 44 11.13 -14.93 -6.89
CA LEU A 44 10.82 -15.02 -5.47
C LEU A 44 11.53 -13.86 -4.76
N PRO A 45 10.83 -12.76 -4.47
CA PRO A 45 11.44 -11.58 -3.88
C PRO A 45 11.92 -11.87 -2.46
N PRO A 46 13.08 -11.37 -2.03
CA PRO A 46 13.48 -11.45 -0.64
C PRO A 46 12.59 -10.56 0.24
N MET A 47 12.62 -10.82 1.56
CA MET A 47 12.01 -9.92 2.54
C MET A 47 12.85 -8.65 2.65
N ARG A 48 12.22 -7.49 2.40
CA ARG A 48 12.83 -6.17 2.51
C ARG A 48 12.07 -5.34 3.52
N THR A 49 12.74 -4.33 4.06
CA THR A 49 12.14 -3.33 4.93
C THR A 49 12.60 -1.94 4.51
N ASP A 50 11.75 -0.96 4.73
CA ASP A 50 12.11 0.46 4.67
C ASP A 50 11.47 1.21 5.83
N SER A 51 11.91 2.46 6.06
CA SER A 51 11.50 3.25 7.21
C SER A 51 10.59 4.41 6.83
N VAL A 52 9.53 4.60 7.62
CA VAL A 52 8.69 5.80 7.60
C VAL A 52 8.73 6.40 9.01
N ASP A 53 9.18 7.64 9.13
CA ASP A 53 9.38 8.32 10.43
C ASP A 53 10.16 7.46 11.45
N GLY A 54 11.19 6.75 10.98
CA GLY A 54 12.04 5.88 11.81
C GLY A 54 11.42 4.53 12.20
N ILE A 55 10.22 4.23 11.73
CA ILE A 55 9.56 2.93 11.94
C ILE A 55 9.86 2.02 10.76
N ASN A 56 10.53 0.90 11.01
CA ASN A 56 10.80 -0.12 9.99
C ASN A 56 9.52 -0.91 9.66
N LEU A 57 9.18 -0.95 8.38
CA LEU A 57 8.01 -1.63 7.84
C LEU A 57 8.44 -2.58 6.70
N PRO A 58 7.73 -3.69 6.48
CA PRO A 58 7.94 -4.52 5.29
C PRO A 58 7.79 -3.69 4.01
N LEU A 59 8.64 -3.97 3.02
CA LEU A 59 8.66 -3.31 1.71
C LEU A 59 8.39 -4.33 0.59
N VAL A 60 7.52 -3.96 -0.33
CA VAL A 60 7.28 -4.67 -1.60
C VAL A 60 7.44 -3.71 -2.77
N HIS A 61 8.20 -4.11 -3.77
CA HIS A 61 8.28 -3.44 -5.07
C HIS A 61 7.19 -3.99 -6.00
N ALA A 62 6.40 -3.12 -6.62
CA ALA A 62 5.22 -3.51 -7.38
C ALA A 62 5.07 -2.76 -8.71
N ARG A 63 6.10 -2.04 -9.18
CA ARG A 63 6.09 -1.47 -10.53
C ARG A 63 5.85 -2.58 -11.56
N ASN A 64 4.91 -2.34 -12.47
CA ASN A 64 4.47 -3.27 -13.52
C ASN A 64 3.88 -4.60 -13.02
N HIS A 65 3.62 -4.76 -11.72
CA HIS A 65 2.90 -5.92 -11.23
C HIS A 65 1.48 -5.92 -11.83
N PRO A 66 0.94 -7.05 -12.34
CA PRO A 66 -0.32 -7.05 -13.07
C PRO A 66 -1.55 -6.77 -12.19
N ALA A 67 -1.50 -7.13 -10.91
CA ALA A 67 -2.61 -6.95 -9.96
C ALA A 67 -2.12 -6.64 -8.53
N PRO A 68 -1.44 -5.50 -8.31
CA PRO A 68 -0.80 -5.20 -7.03
C PRO A 68 -1.80 -5.09 -5.87
N ALA A 69 -2.98 -4.53 -6.11
CA ALA A 69 -4.02 -4.40 -5.09
C ALA A 69 -4.47 -5.76 -4.53
N ASN A 70 -4.66 -6.76 -5.39
CA ASN A 70 -5.07 -8.11 -4.97
C ASN A 70 -3.96 -8.83 -4.20
N ALA A 71 -2.71 -8.72 -4.65
CA ALA A 71 -1.56 -9.32 -3.97
C ALA A 71 -1.37 -8.71 -2.57
N VAL A 72 -1.48 -7.38 -2.45
CA VAL A 72 -1.42 -6.67 -1.16
C VAL A 72 -2.55 -7.10 -0.24
N LEU A 73 -3.77 -7.26 -0.75
CA LEU A 73 -4.88 -7.76 0.07
C LEU A 73 -4.55 -9.12 0.69
N VAL A 74 -4.12 -10.09 -0.12
CA VAL A 74 -3.77 -11.44 0.37
C VAL A 74 -2.60 -11.39 1.34
N LEU A 75 -1.59 -10.54 1.09
CA LEU A 75 -0.46 -10.35 1.98
C LEU A 75 -0.87 -9.82 3.36
N LEU A 76 -1.82 -8.88 3.41
CA LEU A 76 -2.29 -8.27 4.65
C LEU A 76 -3.31 -9.14 5.41
N THR A 77 -4.05 -10.01 4.72
CA THR A 77 -5.05 -10.89 5.33
C THR A 77 -4.56 -12.32 5.54
N GLY A 78 -3.41 -12.67 4.97
CA GLY A 78 -2.82 -14.00 5.00
C GLY A 78 -1.41 -14.00 5.57
N GLU A 79 -0.56 -14.88 5.05
CA GLU A 79 0.83 -15.05 5.49
C GLU A 79 1.76 -15.07 4.28
N ARG A 80 2.91 -14.38 4.38
CA ARG A 80 4.00 -14.49 3.42
C ARG A 80 4.95 -15.60 3.86
N LEU A 81 5.11 -16.61 3.01
CA LEU A 81 5.91 -17.79 3.33
C LEU A 81 7.39 -17.65 2.96
N ALA A 82 7.73 -16.77 2.01
CA ALA A 82 9.08 -16.47 1.56
C ALA A 82 9.16 -15.08 0.89
#